data_AF-A0A6B0XW54-F1
#
_entry.id   AF-A0A6B0XW54-F1
#
_cell.length_a   1.000
_cell.length_b   1.000
_cell.length_c   1.000
_cell.angle_alpha   90.00
_cell.angle_beta   90.00
_cell.angle_gamma   90.00
#
_symmetry.space_group_name_H-M   'P 1'
#
loop_
_entity.id
_entity.type
_entity.pdbx_description
1 polymer ?
#
loop_
_entity_poly.entity_id
_entity_poly.type
_entity_poly.pdbx_seq_one_letter_code
_entity_poly.pdbx_strand_id
1 'polypeptide(L)'
;MRRALDRTFVTHLCCVLSLSLFGLLACAPEDGGEAGGGDAGGGEAGADEASGESLTERLIARGESLELPTEWDPPPGEPIVHHTAGFAKTLCSGTFITGLDWRDAAANVGGFTAPFQHRGAVVDTVVDMEAQTVSLTLGSGITRTAKLYGSQGCITHPLGRDSIYFTPSVVEPNTPDPATTPWPMGDVLPDEPYPPEIDMGKVEEAVEIAMDQEGKTLGFVVTYQGRIIGEDYGPGVDMHTPFESWSKGKSLTGTLMAVLIQQGVYGLWQRAPIPEWQGDARRNIRIADIMRMSSGIRIVAPQDPGYTEEMGYPDHLYLYTGENAFEWAATRPQQWEPNTVGRYRNT
;
A
#
# COMPACT_ATOMS: atom_id res chain seq x y z
N MET A 1 -22.68 -26.75 25.86
CA MET A 1 -21.47 -27.44 26.37
C MET A 1 -20.26 -26.77 25.75
N ARG A 2 -19.52 -25.98 26.55
CA ARG A 2 -18.37 -25.21 26.09
C ARG A 2 -17.18 -26.16 25.87
N ARG A 3 -16.70 -26.31 24.63
CA ARG A 3 -15.37 -26.87 24.37
C ARG A 3 -14.39 -25.72 24.38
N ALA A 4 -13.40 -25.79 25.27
CA ALA A 4 -12.26 -24.91 25.26
C ALA A 4 -11.47 -25.16 23.98
N LEU A 5 -11.31 -24.13 23.15
CA LEU A 5 -10.40 -24.15 22.01
C LEU A 5 -8.97 -23.94 22.50
N ASP A 6 -8.09 -24.80 21.99
CA ASP A 6 -6.67 -24.87 22.28
C ASP A 6 -5.97 -23.59 21.77
N ARG A 7 -5.43 -22.81 22.70
CA ARG A 7 -4.80 -21.49 22.49
C ARG A 7 -3.49 -21.54 21.69
N THR A 8 -3.06 -22.73 21.26
CA THR A 8 -1.80 -22.92 20.55
C THR A 8 -1.94 -22.71 19.03
N PHE A 9 -3.16 -22.75 18.48
CA PHE A 9 -3.39 -22.61 17.03
C PHE A 9 -3.41 -21.16 16.53
N VAL A 10 -3.79 -20.20 17.39
CA VAL A 10 -3.95 -18.77 17.02
C VAL A 10 -2.60 -18.07 16.80
N THR A 11 -1.54 -18.52 17.48
CA THR A 11 -0.21 -17.87 17.41
C THR A 11 0.57 -18.20 16.13
N HIS A 12 0.20 -19.25 15.39
CA HIS A 12 0.90 -19.63 14.14
C HIS A 12 0.22 -19.12 12.87
N LEU A 13 -1.04 -18.66 12.92
CA LEU A 13 -1.72 -18.10 11.76
C LEU A 13 -1.38 -16.62 11.50
N CYS A 14 -1.09 -15.85 12.56
CA CYS A 14 -0.70 -14.43 12.44
C CYS A 14 0.66 -14.19 11.77
N CYS A 15 1.52 -15.20 11.64
CA CYS A 15 2.85 -15.06 11.02
C CYS A 15 2.96 -15.58 9.58
N VAL A 16 1.88 -16.14 8.98
CA VAL A 16 2.00 -16.84 7.67
C VAL A 16 1.19 -16.20 6.52
N LEU A 17 0.34 -15.20 6.76
CA LEU A 17 -0.42 -14.54 5.68
C LEU A 17 0.34 -13.38 5.00
N SER A 18 1.62 -13.58 4.71
CA SER A 18 2.46 -12.64 3.95
C SER A 18 3.43 -13.35 3.01
N LEU A 19 2.98 -14.36 2.27
CA LEU A 19 3.73 -14.88 1.11
C LEU A 19 2.76 -15.36 0.02
N SER A 20 2.52 -14.51 -0.97
CA SER A 20 2.05 -14.95 -2.28
C SER A 20 3.21 -15.66 -2.98
N LEU A 21 3.29 -16.98 -2.81
CA LEU A 21 4.32 -17.81 -3.41
C LEU A 21 3.94 -18.13 -4.86
N PHE A 22 4.55 -17.43 -5.83
CA PHE A 22 4.65 -17.94 -7.21
C PHE A 22 5.74 -19.03 -7.22
N GLY A 23 5.31 -20.28 -7.09
CA GLY A 23 6.19 -21.45 -7.24
C GLY A 23 6.41 -21.80 -8.71
N LEU A 24 7.62 -21.57 -9.22
CA LEU A 24 8.13 -22.21 -10.42
C LEU A 24 8.51 -23.66 -10.09
N LEU A 25 7.79 -24.60 -10.71
CA LEU A 25 8.09 -26.03 -10.69
C LEU A 25 9.47 -26.31 -11.33
N ALA A 26 10.33 -27.01 -10.59
CA ALA A 26 11.35 -27.87 -11.16
C ALA A 26 11.20 -29.26 -10.51
N CYS A 27 10.79 -30.23 -11.32
CA CYS A 27 10.58 -31.63 -10.94
C CYS A 27 11.89 -32.38 -10.73
N ALA A 28 11.89 -33.32 -9.76
CA ALA A 28 12.28 -34.75 -9.85
C ALA A 28 12.92 -35.26 -8.53
N PRO A 29 12.92 -36.58 -8.25
CA PRO A 29 11.78 -37.43 -7.90
C PRO A 29 11.96 -38.09 -6.51
N GLU A 30 10.91 -38.80 -6.08
CA GLU A 30 10.74 -39.53 -4.83
C GLU A 30 11.75 -40.69 -4.61
N ASP A 31 12.14 -40.93 -3.36
CA ASP A 31 12.16 -42.26 -2.74
C ASP A 31 12.37 -42.17 -1.21
N GLY A 32 11.64 -42.99 -0.46
CA GLY A 32 11.50 -42.92 1.01
C GLY A 32 12.56 -43.65 1.84
N GLY A 33 12.46 -43.49 3.16
CA GLY A 33 13.19 -44.33 4.14
C GLY A 33 13.49 -43.62 5.47
N GLU A 34 12.96 -44.18 6.57
CA GLU A 34 13.15 -43.74 7.95
C GLU A 34 14.58 -43.93 8.52
N ALA A 35 14.96 -42.99 9.39
CA ALA A 35 15.74 -43.10 10.65
C ALA A 35 17.14 -43.78 10.70
N GLY A 36 18.12 -43.03 11.22
CA GLY A 36 19.33 -43.58 11.85
C GLY A 36 20.52 -42.62 11.86
N GLY A 37 20.97 -42.19 13.04
CA GLY A 37 22.02 -41.18 13.23
C GLY A 37 23.45 -41.60 12.86
N GLY A 38 24.31 -40.59 12.75
CA GLY A 38 25.76 -40.74 12.58
C GLY A 38 26.41 -39.42 12.14
N ASP A 39 27.27 -38.88 13.00
CA ASP A 39 28.06 -37.67 12.86
C ASP A 39 29.17 -37.79 11.78
N ALA A 40 29.72 -36.62 11.42
CA ALA A 40 30.94 -36.31 10.65
C ALA A 40 30.84 -36.18 9.12
N GLY A 41 30.99 -34.94 8.63
CA GLY A 41 31.65 -34.68 7.34
C GLY A 41 31.25 -33.43 6.55
N GLY A 42 31.72 -32.26 6.98
CA GLY A 42 32.25 -31.15 6.15
C GLY A 42 31.52 -30.68 4.88
N GLY A 43 30.99 -29.45 4.94
CA GLY A 43 30.60 -28.65 3.77
C GLY A 43 30.23 -27.20 4.12
N GLU A 44 31.25 -26.34 4.17
CA GLU A 44 31.20 -24.86 4.07
C GLU A 44 30.10 -24.09 4.83
N ALA A 45 30.18 -24.08 6.16
CA ALA A 45 29.79 -22.92 6.96
C ALA A 45 31.06 -22.12 7.27
N GLY A 46 31.45 -21.22 6.37
CA GLY A 46 32.69 -20.47 6.53
C GLY A 46 32.68 -19.17 5.73
N ALA A 47 32.25 -18.09 6.40
CA ALA A 47 32.79 -16.73 6.30
C ALA A 47 31.77 -15.64 6.71
N ASP A 48 31.03 -15.77 7.83
CA ASP A 48 30.06 -14.71 8.17
C ASP A 48 29.97 -14.30 9.66
N GLU A 49 30.87 -14.80 10.52
CA GLU A 49 30.95 -14.38 11.94
C GLU A 49 32.18 -13.52 12.27
N ALA A 50 32.95 -13.07 11.26
CA ALA A 50 34.26 -12.45 11.50
C ALA A 50 34.28 -10.91 11.68
N SER A 51 33.17 -10.18 11.47
CA SER A 51 33.19 -8.70 11.58
C SER A 51 32.58 -8.14 12.86
N GLY A 52 31.83 -8.92 13.65
CA GLY A 52 31.07 -8.38 14.80
C GLY A 52 29.98 -7.37 14.42
N GLU A 53 29.83 -7.05 13.14
CA GLU A 53 28.83 -6.14 12.60
C GLU A 53 27.48 -6.84 12.48
N SER A 54 26.44 -6.16 12.93
CA SER A 54 25.05 -6.58 12.76
C SER A 54 24.66 -6.68 11.28
N LEU A 55 23.63 -7.47 10.99
CA LEU A 55 23.03 -7.54 9.65
C LEU A 55 22.63 -6.14 9.14
N THR A 56 22.11 -5.30 10.03
CA THR A 56 21.72 -3.91 9.73
C THR A 56 22.91 -3.08 9.24
N GLU A 57 24.04 -3.12 9.96
CA GLU A 57 25.26 -2.39 9.57
C GLU A 57 25.78 -2.87 8.20
N ARG A 58 25.79 -4.18 7.94
CA ARG A 58 26.19 -4.72 6.63
C ARG A 58 25.27 -4.28 5.50
N LEU A 59 23.95 -4.20 5.74
CA LEU A 59 22.98 -3.73 4.75
C LEU A 59 23.17 -2.24 4.44
N ILE A 60 23.39 -1.42 5.47
CA ILE A 60 23.68 0.02 5.33
C ILE A 60 24.96 0.21 4.52
N ALA A 61 26.07 -0.39 4.95
CA ALA A 61 27.37 -0.26 4.28
C ALA A 61 27.31 -0.72 2.81
N ARG A 62 26.58 -1.79 2.52
CA ARG A 62 26.35 -2.23 1.13
C ARG A 62 25.57 -1.20 0.32
N GLY A 63 24.49 -0.63 0.89
CA GLY A 63 23.70 0.41 0.23
C GLY A 63 24.54 1.64 -0.09
N GLU A 64 25.32 2.11 0.88
CA GLU A 64 26.25 3.23 0.77
C GLU A 64 27.32 3.00 -0.30
N SER A 65 27.86 1.78 -0.40
CA SER A 65 28.89 1.43 -1.39
C SER A 65 28.41 1.56 -2.85
N LEU A 66 27.09 1.57 -3.07
CA LEU A 66 26.46 1.69 -4.38
C LEU A 66 25.94 3.11 -4.65
N GLU A 67 25.93 3.99 -3.65
CA GLU A 67 25.35 5.33 -3.79
C GLU A 67 26.09 6.20 -4.79
N LEU A 68 25.30 6.90 -5.61
CA LEU A 68 25.76 8.00 -6.42
C LEU A 68 25.98 9.24 -5.55
N PRO A 69 26.93 10.13 -5.92
CA PRO A 69 27.25 11.34 -5.16
C PRO A 69 26.14 12.40 -5.33
N THR A 70 24.98 12.13 -4.77
CA THR A 70 23.81 13.00 -4.76
C THR A 70 23.36 13.24 -3.33
N GLU A 71 22.84 14.43 -3.06
CA GLU A 71 22.40 14.80 -1.72
C GLU A 71 20.94 14.40 -1.52
N TRP A 72 20.61 13.95 -0.32
CA TRP A 72 19.23 13.85 0.12
C TRP A 72 18.79 15.19 0.69
N ASP A 73 17.51 15.53 0.48
CA ASP A 73 16.88 16.74 1.00
C ASP A 73 15.55 16.30 1.61
N PRO A 74 15.34 16.47 2.92
CA PRO A 74 14.13 15.98 3.57
C PRO A 74 12.89 16.76 3.10
N PRO A 75 11.71 16.13 3.11
CA PRO A 75 10.44 16.82 3.02
C PRO A 75 10.40 18.08 3.90
N PRO A 76 10.02 19.25 3.34
CA PRO A 76 10.05 20.51 4.08
C PRO A 76 8.89 20.60 5.08
N GLY A 77 9.08 21.42 6.11
CA GLY A 77 8.05 21.74 7.10
C GLY A 77 7.91 20.71 8.22
N GLU A 78 7.05 21.02 9.18
CA GLU A 78 6.92 20.26 10.41
C GLU A 78 6.17 18.92 10.18
N PRO A 79 6.69 17.77 10.67
CA PRO A 79 6.06 16.47 10.55
C PRO A 79 4.57 16.45 10.96
N ILE A 80 4.22 17.18 12.02
CA ILE A 80 2.85 17.23 12.52
C ILE A 80 1.88 17.83 11.50
N VAL A 81 2.32 18.81 10.71
CA VAL A 81 1.50 19.45 9.67
C VAL A 81 1.19 18.44 8.55
N HIS A 82 2.15 17.58 8.19
CA HIS A 82 1.96 16.51 7.21
C HIS A 82 1.05 15.41 7.73
N HIS A 83 1.22 15.00 8.99
CA HIS A 83 0.30 14.05 9.61
C HIS A 83 -1.13 14.57 9.68
N THR A 84 -1.34 15.86 9.96
CA THR A 84 -2.67 16.49 9.91
C THR A 84 -3.22 16.54 8.49
N ALA A 85 -2.38 16.73 7.47
CA ALA A 85 -2.79 16.61 6.07
C ALA A 85 -3.29 15.20 5.75
N GLY A 86 -2.51 14.18 6.13
CA GLY A 86 -2.91 12.79 6.03
C GLY A 86 -4.23 12.51 6.74
N PHE A 87 -4.41 13.09 7.92
CA PHE A 87 -5.64 12.90 8.70
C PHE A 87 -6.85 13.54 8.02
N ALA A 88 -6.72 14.78 7.53
CA ALA A 88 -7.79 15.44 6.79
C ALA A 88 -8.20 14.63 5.56
N LYS A 89 -7.23 14.07 4.81
CA LYS A 89 -7.49 13.22 3.64
C LYS A 89 -8.18 11.92 4.00
N THR A 90 -7.70 11.22 5.03
CA THR A 90 -8.31 9.98 5.52
C THR A 90 -9.76 10.23 5.95
N LEU A 91 -9.99 11.29 6.74
CA LEU A 91 -11.33 11.63 7.23
C LEU A 91 -12.26 12.02 6.09
N CYS A 92 -11.79 12.84 5.14
CA CYS A 92 -12.54 13.20 3.92
C CYS A 92 -12.94 11.93 3.14
N SER A 93 -12.00 11.00 2.93
CA SER A 93 -12.26 9.79 2.16
C SER A 93 -13.25 8.87 2.88
N GLY A 94 -13.04 8.64 4.18
CA GLY A 94 -13.94 7.83 5.00
C GLY A 94 -15.36 8.39 5.02
N THR A 95 -15.52 9.71 5.13
CA THR A 95 -16.85 10.35 5.18
C THR A 95 -17.53 10.44 3.82
N PHE A 96 -16.84 10.95 2.80
CA PHE A 96 -17.50 11.30 1.53
C PHE A 96 -17.39 10.24 0.43
N ILE A 97 -16.46 9.30 0.55
CA ILE A 97 -16.28 8.20 -0.41
C ILE A 97 -16.84 6.90 0.20
N THR A 98 -16.35 6.52 1.37
CA THR A 98 -16.80 5.29 2.06
C THR A 98 -18.19 5.46 2.68
N GLY A 99 -18.58 6.69 3.06
CA GLY A 99 -19.89 6.95 3.66
C GLY A 99 -19.96 6.69 5.18
N LEU A 100 -18.81 6.60 5.85
CA LEU A 100 -18.75 6.38 7.30
C LEU A 100 -19.12 7.65 8.08
N ASP A 101 -19.65 7.46 9.29
CA ASP A 101 -19.72 8.54 10.27
C ASP A 101 -18.31 9.09 10.50
N TRP A 102 -18.16 10.41 10.42
CA TRP A 102 -16.83 11.03 10.46
C TRP A 102 -16.17 10.86 11.84
N ARG A 103 -16.92 10.75 12.93
CA ARG A 103 -16.33 10.54 14.26
C ARG A 103 -15.82 9.12 14.40
N ASP A 104 -16.56 8.16 13.87
CA ASP A 104 -16.10 6.77 13.77
C ASP A 104 -14.85 6.65 12.88
N ALA A 105 -14.86 7.27 11.69
CA ALA A 105 -13.70 7.31 10.82
C ALA A 105 -12.48 7.97 11.51
N ALA A 106 -12.70 9.05 12.26
CA ALA A 106 -11.64 9.71 13.02
C ALA A 106 -11.06 8.83 14.13
N ALA A 107 -11.84 7.92 14.72
CA ALA A 107 -11.40 7.02 15.77
C ALA A 107 -10.74 5.73 15.23
N ASN A 108 -11.20 5.23 14.08
CA ASN A 108 -10.93 3.85 13.66
C ASN A 108 -10.23 3.70 12.30
N VAL A 109 -10.26 4.71 11.44
CA VAL A 109 -9.80 4.59 10.04
C VAL A 109 -8.41 5.19 9.85
N GLY A 110 -7.58 4.51 9.04
CA GLY A 110 -6.23 4.91 8.68
C GLY A 110 -5.17 4.65 9.76
N GLY A 111 -4.20 5.54 9.88
CA GLY A 111 -3.07 5.41 10.82
C GLY A 111 -1.70 5.44 10.14
N PHE A 112 -1.64 5.11 8.85
CA PHE A 112 -0.38 5.08 8.10
C PHE A 112 0.20 6.48 7.85
N THR A 113 -0.58 7.39 7.25
CA THR A 113 -0.18 8.81 7.06
C THR A 113 -0.57 9.70 8.24
N ALA A 114 -1.50 9.22 9.07
CA ALA A 114 -2.11 9.93 10.19
C ALA A 114 -2.13 9.06 11.46
N PRO A 115 -0.96 8.76 12.07
CA PRO A 115 -0.89 7.92 13.25
C PRO A 115 -1.77 8.45 14.38
N PHE A 116 -2.48 7.54 15.06
CA PHE A 116 -3.48 7.91 16.06
C PHE A 116 -2.92 8.77 17.19
N GLN A 117 -1.67 8.52 17.60
CA GLN A 117 -0.98 9.30 18.63
C GLN A 117 -0.78 10.78 18.27
N HIS A 118 -0.76 11.13 16.98
CA HIS A 118 -0.59 12.52 16.53
C HIS A 118 -1.91 13.28 16.37
N ARG A 119 -3.05 12.57 16.32
CA ARG A 119 -4.36 13.20 16.06
C ARG A 119 -4.79 14.16 17.19
N GLY A 120 -4.30 13.95 18.41
CA GLY A 120 -4.55 14.83 19.56
C GLY A 120 -3.98 16.25 19.43
N ALA A 121 -3.11 16.52 18.44
CA ALA A 121 -2.60 17.87 18.17
C ALA A 121 -3.63 18.79 17.47
N VAL A 122 -4.69 18.19 16.91
CA VAL A 122 -5.80 18.92 16.27
C VAL A 122 -6.70 19.50 17.37
N VAL A 123 -6.86 20.82 17.36
CA VAL A 123 -7.67 21.56 18.35
C VAL A 123 -9.06 21.91 17.82
N ASP A 124 -9.25 21.89 16.50
CA ASP A 124 -10.54 22.13 15.87
C ASP A 124 -10.70 21.26 14.61
N THR A 125 -11.92 20.74 14.40
CA THR A 125 -12.28 19.84 13.31
C THR A 125 -13.61 20.29 12.73
N VAL A 126 -13.58 20.73 11.48
CA VAL A 126 -14.75 21.13 10.71
C VAL A 126 -14.96 20.16 9.56
N VAL A 127 -16.10 19.48 9.55
CA VAL A 127 -16.55 18.63 8.44
C VAL A 127 -17.75 19.32 7.81
N ASP A 128 -17.55 19.86 6.61
CA ASP A 128 -18.60 20.53 5.84
C ASP A 128 -19.19 19.53 4.84
N MET A 129 -20.43 19.12 5.10
CA MET A 129 -21.12 18.12 4.27
C MET A 129 -21.57 18.68 2.92
N GLU A 130 -21.85 19.98 2.82
CA GLU A 130 -22.31 20.62 1.58
C GLU A 130 -21.12 20.88 0.65
N ALA A 131 -20.04 21.46 1.19
CA ALA A 131 -18.82 21.70 0.43
C ALA A 131 -17.96 20.44 0.24
N GLN A 132 -18.30 19.35 0.93
CA GLN A 132 -17.57 18.08 1.00
C GLN A 132 -16.09 18.29 1.37
N THR A 133 -15.87 19.07 2.44
CA THR A 133 -14.53 19.40 2.94
C THR A 133 -14.32 18.97 4.38
N VAL A 134 -13.08 18.66 4.71
CA VAL A 134 -12.60 18.45 6.07
C VAL A 134 -11.46 19.42 6.32
N SER A 135 -11.59 20.26 7.35
CA SER A 135 -10.56 21.19 7.79
C SER A 135 -10.16 20.89 9.23
N LEU A 136 -8.88 20.65 9.45
CA LEU A 136 -8.29 20.31 10.74
C LEU A 136 -7.28 21.38 11.14
N THR A 137 -7.51 22.01 12.29
CA THR A 137 -6.66 23.11 12.79
C THR A 137 -5.80 22.63 13.94
N LEU A 138 -4.50 22.89 13.87
CA LEU A 138 -3.53 22.62 14.92
C LEU A 138 -3.51 23.75 15.96
N GLY A 139 -2.98 23.46 17.16
CA GLY A 139 -2.78 24.48 18.20
C GLY A 139 -1.86 25.64 17.78
N SER A 140 -1.05 25.46 16.73
CA SER A 140 -0.25 26.52 16.10
C SER A 140 -1.07 27.50 15.25
N GLY A 141 -2.34 27.21 14.99
CA GLY A 141 -3.21 27.97 14.08
C GLY A 141 -3.11 27.54 12.61
N ILE A 142 -2.24 26.58 12.27
CA ILE A 142 -2.17 26.01 10.92
C ILE A 142 -3.38 25.10 10.68
N THR A 143 -4.08 25.31 9.58
CA THR A 143 -5.18 24.45 9.13
C THR A 143 -4.77 23.64 7.90
N ARG A 144 -5.05 22.34 7.92
CA ARG A 144 -4.97 21.47 6.74
C ARG A 144 -6.37 21.10 6.30
N THR A 145 -6.63 21.24 5.00
CA THR A 145 -7.94 20.98 4.41
C THR A 145 -7.83 19.90 3.35
N ALA A 146 -8.80 18.99 3.32
CA ALA A 146 -9.02 18.06 2.22
C ALA A 146 -10.45 18.22 1.69
N LYS A 147 -10.63 18.00 0.39
CA LYS A 147 -11.92 18.12 -0.29
C LYS A 147 -12.14 16.95 -1.25
N LEU A 148 -13.39 16.50 -1.36
CA LEU A 148 -13.79 15.55 -2.41
C LEU A 148 -13.88 16.27 -3.77
N TYR A 149 -13.18 15.74 -4.77
CA TYR A 149 -13.19 16.23 -6.14
C TYR A 149 -13.84 15.21 -7.08
N GLY A 150 -15.16 15.03 -6.98
CA GLY A 150 -15.92 14.10 -7.82
C GLY A 150 -15.28 12.71 -7.87
N SER A 151 -15.08 12.17 -9.08
CA SER A 151 -14.46 10.87 -9.29
C SER A 151 -12.95 10.80 -8.98
N GLN A 152 -12.30 11.93 -8.66
CA GLN A 152 -10.87 11.99 -8.35
C GLN A 152 -10.59 11.85 -6.84
N GLY A 153 -11.64 11.67 -6.04
CA GLY A 153 -11.54 11.38 -4.61
C GLY A 153 -11.12 12.59 -3.77
N CYS A 154 -10.71 12.30 -2.53
CA CYS A 154 -10.33 13.33 -1.58
C CYS A 154 -8.87 13.74 -1.73
N ILE A 155 -8.64 15.04 -1.88
CA ILE A 155 -7.31 15.62 -2.11
C ILE A 155 -7.07 16.72 -1.08
N THR A 156 -5.89 16.67 -0.45
CA THR A 156 -5.39 17.71 0.45
C THR A 156 -4.99 18.95 -0.32
N HIS A 157 -5.43 20.10 0.15
CA HIS A 157 -5.02 21.38 -0.42
C HIS A 157 -3.56 21.71 -0.03
N PRO A 158 -2.81 22.41 -0.90
CA PRO A 158 -1.56 23.05 -0.53
C PRO A 158 -1.78 24.03 0.63
N LEU A 159 -0.76 24.26 1.47
CA LEU A 159 -0.89 25.22 2.55
C LEU A 159 -1.25 26.61 2.02
N GLY A 160 -2.20 27.27 2.68
CA GLY A 160 -2.64 28.61 2.32
C GLY A 160 -3.45 28.70 1.02
N ARG A 161 -3.87 27.57 0.42
CA ARG A 161 -4.72 27.54 -0.77
C ARG A 161 -6.07 26.88 -0.48
N ASP A 162 -7.07 27.31 -1.24
CA ASP A 162 -8.44 26.79 -1.24
C ASP A 162 -8.71 25.79 -2.38
N SER A 163 -7.69 25.48 -3.18
CA SER A 163 -7.75 24.70 -4.41
C SER A 163 -6.46 23.91 -4.65
N ILE A 164 -6.47 23.01 -5.63
CA ILE A 164 -5.37 22.10 -5.98
C ILE A 164 -4.60 22.56 -7.23
N TYR A 165 -3.45 21.94 -7.51
CA TYR A 165 -2.54 22.33 -8.61
C TYR A 165 -3.02 21.94 -10.03
N PHE A 166 -4.16 21.28 -10.16
CA PHE A 166 -4.71 20.88 -11.45
C PHE A 166 -6.22 21.18 -11.53
N THR A 167 -6.75 21.28 -12.74
CA THR A 167 -8.20 21.45 -12.93
C THR A 167 -8.90 20.10 -12.70
N PRO A 168 -9.81 19.98 -11.72
CA PRO A 168 -10.52 18.74 -11.50
C PRO A 168 -11.34 18.34 -12.72
N SER A 169 -11.45 17.04 -12.96
CA SER A 169 -12.24 16.46 -14.04
C SER A 169 -13.04 15.28 -13.53
N VAL A 170 -14.27 15.12 -14.02
CA VAL A 170 -15.07 13.93 -13.75
C VAL A 170 -14.78 12.87 -14.80
N VAL A 171 -14.41 11.68 -14.33
CA VAL A 171 -14.28 10.46 -15.13
C VAL A 171 -15.54 9.65 -14.87
N GLU A 172 -16.44 9.66 -15.86
CA GLU A 172 -17.68 8.88 -15.77
C GLU A 172 -17.37 7.37 -15.82
N PRO A 173 -17.93 6.57 -14.91
CA PRO A 173 -17.83 5.12 -14.99
C PRO A 173 -18.39 4.61 -16.33
N ASN A 174 -17.60 3.84 -17.05
CA ASN A 174 -18.05 3.11 -18.25
C ASN A 174 -18.24 1.63 -17.93
N THR A 175 -18.97 1.35 -16.85
CA THR A 175 -19.31 0.00 -16.39
C THR A 175 -20.79 -0.27 -16.68
N PRO A 176 -21.17 -1.53 -16.97
CA PRO A 176 -22.57 -1.88 -17.17
C PRO A 176 -23.37 -1.80 -15.86
N ASP A 177 -24.70 -1.89 -15.95
CA ASP A 177 -25.57 -1.93 -14.76
C ASP A 177 -25.25 -3.18 -13.93
N PRO A 178 -24.76 -3.03 -12.69
CA PRO A 178 -24.30 -4.16 -11.92
C PRO A 178 -25.45 -5.10 -11.52
N ALA A 179 -26.68 -4.59 -11.36
CA ALA A 179 -27.84 -5.42 -10.97
C ALA A 179 -28.27 -6.44 -12.03
N THR A 180 -27.81 -6.26 -13.27
CA THR A 180 -28.15 -7.15 -14.40
C THR A 180 -26.93 -7.79 -15.06
N THR A 181 -25.73 -7.49 -14.57
CA THR A 181 -24.47 -7.97 -15.15
C THR A 181 -23.87 -9.08 -14.29
N PRO A 182 -23.43 -10.21 -14.89
CA PRO A 182 -22.69 -11.23 -14.17
C PRO A 182 -21.40 -10.72 -13.54
N TRP A 183 -21.09 -11.21 -12.35
CA TRP A 183 -19.78 -11.06 -11.73
C TRP A 183 -18.64 -11.51 -12.70
N PRO A 184 -17.51 -10.79 -12.79
CA PRO A 184 -17.05 -9.69 -11.94
C PRO A 184 -17.40 -8.28 -12.42
N MET A 185 -18.19 -8.15 -13.49
CA MET A 185 -18.57 -6.83 -14.02
C MET A 185 -19.88 -6.30 -13.44
N GLY A 186 -20.57 -7.10 -12.62
CA GLY A 186 -21.74 -6.73 -11.83
C GLY A 186 -21.99 -7.71 -10.69
N ASP A 187 -23.20 -7.68 -10.15
CA ASP A 187 -23.57 -8.34 -8.89
C ASP A 187 -24.37 -9.63 -9.09
N VAL A 188 -24.65 -10.01 -10.35
CA VAL A 188 -25.39 -11.24 -10.63
C VAL A 188 -24.46 -12.43 -10.44
N LEU A 189 -24.71 -13.20 -9.39
CA LEU A 189 -24.01 -14.44 -9.10
C LEU A 189 -24.66 -15.63 -9.82
N PRO A 190 -23.89 -16.67 -10.16
CA PRO A 190 -24.44 -17.89 -10.74
C PRO A 190 -25.28 -18.70 -9.73
N ASP A 191 -26.39 -19.26 -10.21
CA ASP A 191 -27.26 -20.16 -9.44
C ASP A 191 -26.79 -21.63 -9.46
N GLU A 192 -25.66 -21.94 -10.11
CA GLU A 192 -25.13 -23.30 -10.16
C GLU A 192 -24.63 -23.77 -8.79
N PRO A 193 -24.64 -25.08 -8.46
CA PRO A 193 -23.99 -25.59 -7.26
C PRO A 193 -22.49 -25.21 -7.21
N TYR A 194 -21.94 -25.03 -6.01
CA TYR A 194 -20.50 -24.84 -5.85
C TYR A 194 -19.71 -26.07 -6.34
N PRO A 195 -18.47 -25.90 -6.84
CA PRO A 195 -17.63 -27.01 -7.27
C PRO A 195 -17.48 -28.07 -6.15
N PRO A 196 -17.70 -29.37 -6.43
CA PRO A 196 -17.75 -30.42 -5.41
C PRO A 196 -16.42 -30.64 -4.67
N GLU A 197 -15.31 -30.18 -5.24
CA GLU A 197 -13.98 -30.19 -4.62
C GLU A 197 -13.81 -29.15 -3.51
N ILE A 198 -14.73 -28.18 -3.40
CA ILE A 198 -14.68 -27.14 -2.36
C ILE A 198 -15.49 -27.60 -1.15
N ASP A 199 -14.82 -27.69 -0.01
CA ASP A 199 -15.47 -27.88 1.28
C ASP A 199 -16.06 -26.53 1.75
N MET A 200 -17.35 -26.33 1.49
CA MET A 200 -18.04 -25.08 1.87
C MET A 200 -18.10 -24.87 3.39
N GLY A 201 -18.04 -25.94 4.21
CA GLY A 201 -17.95 -25.80 5.65
C GLY A 201 -16.62 -25.19 6.08
N LYS A 202 -15.54 -25.47 5.35
CA LYS A 202 -14.23 -24.83 5.56
C LYS A 202 -14.18 -23.39 5.06
N VAL A 203 -14.91 -23.08 4.00
CA VAL A 203 -15.03 -21.69 3.51
C VAL A 203 -15.79 -20.85 4.54
N GLU A 204 -16.90 -21.35 5.07
CA GLU A 204 -17.68 -20.68 6.12
C GLU A 204 -16.83 -20.45 7.38
N GLU A 205 -16.10 -21.47 7.86
CA GLU A 205 -15.18 -21.34 9.00
C GLU A 205 -14.09 -20.26 8.72
N ALA A 206 -13.56 -20.19 7.50
CA ALA A 206 -12.58 -19.17 7.13
C ALA A 206 -13.17 -17.75 7.10
N VAL A 207 -14.40 -17.59 6.61
CA VAL A 207 -15.12 -16.31 6.61
C VAL A 207 -15.39 -15.87 8.05
N GLU A 208 -15.89 -16.77 8.91
CA GLU A 208 -16.11 -16.48 10.34
C GLU A 208 -14.83 -16.04 11.05
N ILE A 209 -13.71 -16.74 10.82
CA ILE A 209 -12.40 -16.37 11.39
C ILE A 209 -11.94 -15.01 10.89
N ALA A 210 -12.10 -14.74 9.59
CA ALA A 210 -11.70 -13.45 8.99
C ALA A 210 -12.52 -12.28 9.55
N MET A 211 -13.78 -12.52 9.88
CA MET A 211 -14.72 -11.52 10.41
C MET A 211 -14.78 -11.48 11.94
N ASP A 212 -13.91 -12.21 12.62
CA ASP A 212 -13.79 -12.11 14.07
C ASP A 212 -13.54 -10.65 14.51
N GLN A 213 -14.21 -10.24 15.59
CA GLN A 213 -14.21 -8.85 16.05
C GLN A 213 -12.80 -8.36 16.44
N GLU A 214 -11.90 -9.26 16.87
CA GLU A 214 -10.51 -8.90 17.16
C GLU A 214 -9.71 -8.58 15.88
N GLY A 215 -10.14 -9.11 14.72
CA GLY A 215 -9.49 -8.94 13.42
C GLY A 215 -9.67 -7.56 12.78
N LYS A 216 -10.65 -6.77 13.24
CA LYS A 216 -10.98 -5.43 12.68
C LYS A 216 -11.21 -5.43 11.15
N THR A 217 -11.75 -6.52 10.63
CA THR A 217 -12.08 -6.68 9.21
C THR A 217 -13.40 -5.99 8.88
N LEU A 218 -13.43 -5.15 7.85
CA LEU A 218 -14.65 -4.50 7.36
C LEU A 218 -15.31 -5.24 6.20
N GLY A 219 -14.55 -6.02 5.46
CA GLY A 219 -15.08 -6.82 4.37
C GLY A 219 -14.09 -7.90 3.98
N PHE A 220 -14.62 -9.08 3.69
CA PHE A 220 -13.85 -10.23 3.28
C PHE A 220 -14.56 -10.91 2.11
N VAL A 221 -13.82 -11.23 1.05
CA VAL A 221 -14.36 -11.90 -0.15
C VAL A 221 -13.35 -12.94 -0.62
N VAL A 222 -13.84 -14.15 -0.88
CA VAL A 222 -13.06 -15.26 -1.40
C VAL A 222 -13.62 -15.66 -2.76
N THR A 223 -12.73 -15.68 -3.76
CA THR A 223 -13.08 -16.16 -5.11
C THR A 223 -12.33 -17.43 -5.44
N TYR A 224 -13.00 -18.38 -6.08
CA TYR A 224 -12.39 -19.56 -6.69
C TYR A 224 -12.76 -19.63 -8.17
N GLN A 225 -11.75 -19.68 -9.05
CA GLN A 225 -11.93 -19.69 -10.51
C GLN A 225 -12.88 -18.57 -11.01
N GLY A 226 -12.80 -17.39 -10.41
CA GLY A 226 -13.63 -16.24 -10.79
C GLY A 226 -15.04 -16.24 -10.21
N ARG A 227 -15.44 -17.24 -9.41
CA ARG A 227 -16.73 -17.27 -8.69
C ARG A 227 -16.52 -16.88 -7.22
N ILE A 228 -17.38 -16.01 -6.67
CA ILE A 228 -17.43 -15.77 -5.21
C ILE A 228 -17.94 -17.03 -4.53
N ILE A 229 -17.18 -17.53 -3.55
CA ILE A 229 -17.53 -18.72 -2.76
C ILE A 229 -17.74 -18.42 -1.27
N GLY A 230 -17.41 -17.21 -0.84
CA GLY A 230 -17.65 -16.74 0.52
C GLY A 230 -17.38 -15.25 0.60
N GLU A 231 -18.26 -14.54 1.29
CA GLU A 231 -18.08 -13.13 1.60
C GLU A 231 -18.84 -12.78 2.87
N ASP A 232 -18.36 -11.76 3.56
CA ASP A 232 -19.08 -11.14 4.68
C ASP A 232 -18.55 -9.72 4.90
N TYR A 233 -19.39 -8.88 5.49
CA TYR A 233 -19.18 -7.45 5.62
C TYR A 233 -19.47 -6.98 7.05
N GLY A 234 -18.63 -6.08 7.54
CA GLY A 234 -18.78 -5.51 8.87
C GLY A 234 -20.05 -4.64 8.99
N PRO A 235 -20.45 -4.27 10.21
CA PRO A 235 -21.59 -3.38 10.40
C PRO A 235 -21.44 -2.06 9.65
N GLY A 236 -22.49 -1.65 8.93
CA GLY A 236 -22.56 -0.36 8.25
C GLY A 236 -21.86 -0.28 6.90
N VAL A 237 -21.32 -1.40 6.41
CA VAL A 237 -20.68 -1.51 5.09
C VAL A 237 -21.22 -2.73 4.34
N ASP A 238 -21.07 -2.72 3.03
CA ASP A 238 -21.55 -3.77 2.12
C ASP A 238 -20.62 -3.93 0.91
N MET A 239 -21.01 -4.79 -0.04
CA MET A 239 -20.27 -5.04 -1.27
C MET A 239 -20.04 -3.80 -2.16
N HIS A 240 -20.82 -2.73 -1.97
CA HIS A 240 -20.69 -1.49 -2.73
C HIS A 240 -19.86 -0.43 -1.98
N THR A 241 -19.45 -0.72 -0.74
CA THR A 241 -18.72 0.24 0.08
C THR A 241 -17.24 0.29 -0.34
N PRO A 242 -16.73 1.44 -0.83
CA PRO A 242 -15.34 1.57 -1.23
C PRO A 242 -14.43 1.70 0.01
N PHE A 243 -13.44 0.81 0.11
CA PHE A 243 -12.44 0.84 1.19
C PHE A 243 -11.11 1.45 0.77
N GLU A 244 -10.33 1.88 1.76
CA GLU A 244 -8.96 2.33 1.56
C GLU A 244 -8.11 1.24 0.89
N SER A 245 -7.53 1.54 -0.27
CA SER A 245 -6.78 0.56 -1.04
C SER A 245 -5.32 0.44 -0.60
N TRP A 246 -4.72 1.53 -0.11
CA TRP A 246 -3.29 1.64 0.14
C TRP A 246 -2.46 1.09 -1.05
N SER A 247 -1.43 0.30 -0.76
CA SER A 247 -0.55 -0.29 -1.76
C SER A 247 -1.23 -1.27 -2.73
N LYS A 248 -2.46 -1.72 -2.48
CA LYS A 248 -3.25 -2.46 -3.50
C LYS A 248 -3.41 -1.63 -4.79
N GLY A 249 -3.40 -0.30 -4.68
CA GLY A 249 -3.43 0.61 -5.82
C GLY A 249 -2.27 0.42 -6.80
N LYS A 250 -1.10 -0.07 -6.35
CA LYS A 250 0.04 -0.35 -7.25
C LYS A 250 -0.29 -1.41 -8.29
N SER A 251 -1.08 -2.43 -7.93
CA SER A 251 -1.53 -3.47 -8.86
C SER A 251 -2.45 -2.90 -9.95
N LEU A 252 -3.33 -1.95 -9.59
CA LEU A 252 -4.16 -1.24 -10.55
C LEU A 252 -3.33 -0.37 -11.48
N THR A 253 -2.42 0.45 -10.94
CA THR A 253 -1.49 1.27 -11.74
C THR A 253 -0.65 0.41 -12.69
N GLY A 254 -0.14 -0.74 -12.22
CA GLY A 254 0.61 -1.67 -13.06
C GLY A 254 -0.23 -2.31 -14.16
N THR A 255 -1.49 -2.63 -13.87
CA THR A 255 -2.44 -3.14 -14.87
C THR A 255 -2.73 -2.09 -15.94
N LEU A 256 -2.95 -0.83 -15.56
CA LEU A 256 -3.13 0.28 -16.50
C LEU A 256 -1.89 0.48 -17.39
N MET A 257 -0.69 0.39 -16.82
CA MET A 257 0.54 0.42 -17.63
C MET A 257 0.65 -0.76 -18.60
N ALA A 258 0.26 -1.97 -18.19
CA ALA A 258 0.24 -3.12 -19.07
C ALA A 258 -0.72 -2.93 -20.26
N VAL A 259 -1.90 -2.34 -20.02
CA VAL A 259 -2.85 -1.97 -21.08
C VAL A 259 -2.23 -0.98 -22.06
N LEU A 260 -1.58 0.08 -21.57
CA LEU A 260 -0.90 1.06 -22.43
C LEU A 260 0.25 0.46 -23.24
N ILE A 261 0.97 -0.51 -22.66
CA ILE A 261 2.00 -1.26 -23.38
C ILE A 261 1.39 -2.15 -24.47
N GLN A 262 0.29 -2.84 -24.18
CA GLN A 262 -0.43 -3.66 -25.17
C GLN A 262 -0.97 -2.81 -26.33
N GLN A 263 -1.41 -1.58 -26.04
CA GLN A 263 -1.86 -0.61 -27.03
C GLN A 263 -0.71 0.03 -27.83
N GLY A 264 0.54 -0.30 -27.52
CA GLY A 264 1.73 0.25 -28.20
C GLY A 264 2.05 1.69 -27.85
N VAL A 265 1.39 2.28 -26.85
CA VAL A 265 1.68 3.65 -26.36
C VAL A 265 3.07 3.69 -25.72
N TYR A 266 3.40 2.65 -24.95
CA TYR A 266 4.68 2.50 -24.29
C TYR A 266 5.29 1.12 -24.56
N GLY A 267 6.59 0.99 -24.34
CA GLY A 267 7.30 -0.29 -24.31
C GLY A 267 7.94 -0.47 -22.94
N LEU A 268 7.78 -1.64 -22.31
CA LEU A 268 8.25 -1.87 -20.94
C LEU A 268 9.73 -1.50 -20.72
N TRP A 269 10.58 -1.76 -21.71
CA TRP A 269 12.03 -1.52 -21.63
C TRP A 269 12.48 -0.16 -22.16
N GLN A 270 11.56 0.71 -22.57
CA GLN A 270 11.92 2.06 -23.00
C GLN A 270 12.32 2.93 -21.80
N ARG A 271 13.08 4.00 -22.07
CA ARG A 271 13.38 5.04 -21.08
C ARG A 271 12.09 5.69 -20.58
N ALA A 272 11.98 5.90 -19.28
CA ALA A 272 10.82 6.53 -18.69
C ALA A 272 10.66 7.96 -19.25
N PRO A 273 9.49 8.33 -19.80
CA PRO A 273 9.28 9.61 -20.46
C PRO A 273 8.96 10.72 -19.44
N ILE A 274 9.75 10.82 -18.37
CA ILE A 274 9.57 11.84 -17.33
C ILE A 274 10.38 13.08 -17.71
N PRO A 275 9.75 14.25 -17.94
CA PRO A 275 10.42 15.45 -18.44
C PRO A 275 11.64 15.89 -17.63
N GLU A 276 11.50 15.87 -16.29
CA GLU A 276 12.51 16.29 -15.32
C GLU A 276 13.80 15.45 -15.41
N TRP A 277 13.72 14.24 -15.97
CA TRP A 277 14.85 13.29 -16.02
C TRP A 277 15.67 13.41 -17.30
N GLN A 278 15.14 14.08 -18.33
CA GLN A 278 15.78 14.07 -19.66
C GLN A 278 17.11 14.84 -19.69
N GLY A 279 17.33 15.73 -18.72
CA GLY A 279 18.54 16.53 -18.59
C GLY A 279 19.71 15.86 -17.85
N ASP A 280 19.49 14.73 -17.18
CA ASP A 280 20.51 14.12 -16.31
C ASP A 280 20.56 12.57 -16.38
N ALA A 281 21.30 11.95 -15.45
CA ALA A 281 21.51 10.51 -15.41
C ALA A 281 20.20 9.69 -15.28
N ARG A 282 19.14 10.27 -14.69
CA ARG A 282 17.83 9.65 -14.54
C ARG A 282 17.18 9.33 -15.89
N ARG A 283 17.60 9.96 -17.00
CA ARG A 283 17.17 9.59 -18.37
C ARG A 283 17.42 8.12 -18.72
N ASN A 284 18.32 7.45 -18.00
CA ASN A 284 18.65 6.04 -18.21
C ASN A 284 17.66 5.09 -17.50
N ILE A 285 16.82 5.59 -16.59
CA ILE A 285 15.78 4.81 -15.93
C ILE A 285 14.75 4.37 -16.96
N ARG A 286 14.42 3.08 -17.00
CA ARG A 286 13.37 2.53 -17.86
C ARG A 286 12.07 2.38 -17.10
N ILE A 287 10.97 2.26 -17.83
CA ILE A 287 9.66 1.95 -17.23
C ILE A 287 9.73 0.67 -16.39
N ALA A 288 10.38 -0.39 -16.90
CA ALA A 288 10.61 -1.63 -16.16
C ALA A 288 11.31 -1.43 -14.82
N ASP A 289 12.25 -0.48 -14.75
CA ASP A 289 13.03 -0.22 -13.54
C ASP A 289 12.14 0.41 -12.45
N ILE A 290 11.19 1.28 -12.83
CA ILE A 290 10.15 1.82 -11.94
C ILE A 290 9.20 0.70 -11.49
N MET A 291 8.66 -0.07 -12.43
CA MET A 291 7.63 -1.08 -12.16
C MET A 291 8.08 -2.20 -11.22
N ARG A 292 9.40 -2.46 -11.12
CA ARG A 292 10.00 -3.42 -10.20
C ARG A 292 10.75 -2.79 -9.03
N MET A 293 10.53 -1.50 -8.78
CA MET A 293 11.07 -0.74 -7.65
C MET A 293 12.62 -0.75 -7.59
N SER A 294 13.22 -0.53 -8.76
CA SER A 294 14.67 -0.52 -9.00
C SER A 294 15.12 0.72 -9.78
N SER A 295 14.30 1.78 -9.81
CA SER A 295 14.62 3.04 -10.50
C SER A 295 15.84 3.75 -9.90
N GLY A 296 16.13 3.49 -8.62
CA GLY A 296 17.23 4.12 -7.91
C GLY A 296 16.95 5.58 -7.50
N ILE A 297 15.72 6.08 -7.56
CA ILE A 297 15.36 7.44 -7.11
C ILE A 297 15.51 7.55 -5.60
N ARG A 298 16.21 8.59 -5.12
CA ARG A 298 16.55 8.84 -3.71
C ARG A 298 15.33 9.32 -2.92
N ILE A 299 14.77 8.38 -2.16
CA ILE A 299 13.72 8.62 -1.16
C ILE A 299 14.10 7.93 0.14
N VAL A 300 13.66 8.46 1.27
CA VAL A 300 13.80 7.81 2.57
C VAL A 300 12.46 7.24 3.02
N ALA A 301 12.48 6.03 3.57
CA ALA A 301 11.31 5.35 4.11
C ALA A 301 11.52 4.95 5.58
N PRO A 302 10.45 4.89 6.40
CA PRO A 302 10.55 4.41 7.78
C PRO A 302 11.16 3.01 7.94
N GLN A 303 11.05 2.18 6.89
CA GLN A 303 11.57 0.82 6.87
C GLN A 303 13.03 0.74 6.39
N ASP A 304 13.65 1.86 6.01
CA ASP A 304 15.05 1.86 5.63
C ASP A 304 15.92 1.55 6.86
N PRO A 305 16.90 0.64 6.76
CA PRO A 305 17.70 0.21 7.93
C PRO A 305 18.42 1.35 8.66
N GLY A 306 18.76 2.43 7.94
CA GLY A 306 19.42 3.63 8.49
C GLY A 306 18.47 4.78 8.84
N TYR A 307 17.14 4.60 8.72
CA TYR A 307 16.20 5.67 9.05
C TYR A 307 16.13 5.89 10.56
N THR A 308 16.17 7.16 10.97
CA THR A 308 15.85 7.61 12.32
C THR A 308 14.86 8.77 12.26
N GLU A 309 14.06 8.97 13.31
CA GLU A 309 13.11 10.10 13.38
C GLU A 309 13.81 11.47 13.31
N GLU A 310 15.09 11.53 13.67
CA GLU A 310 15.93 12.74 13.57
C GLU A 310 16.18 13.18 12.13
N MET A 311 16.03 12.27 11.16
CA MET A 311 16.10 12.60 9.74
C MET A 311 14.89 13.44 9.28
N GLY A 312 13.83 13.53 10.08
CA GLY A 312 12.63 14.28 9.78
C GLY A 312 11.55 13.44 9.11
N TYR A 313 10.59 14.11 8.47
CA TYR A 313 9.45 13.44 7.86
C TYR A 313 9.88 12.66 6.61
N PRO A 314 9.59 11.35 6.49
CA PRO A 314 10.12 10.54 5.39
C PRO A 314 9.37 10.77 4.08
N ASP A 315 10.10 10.80 2.96
CA ASP A 315 9.55 10.91 1.59
C ASP A 315 8.41 9.90 1.35
N HIS A 316 8.59 8.68 1.87
CA HIS A 316 7.62 7.59 1.75
C HIS A 316 6.21 7.97 2.21
N LEU A 317 6.10 8.81 3.24
CA LEU A 317 4.82 9.34 3.73
C LEU A 317 4.44 10.64 3.02
N TYR A 318 5.44 11.47 2.68
CA TYR A 318 5.23 12.76 2.03
C TYR A 318 4.52 12.66 0.67
N LEU A 319 4.68 11.56 -0.06
CA LEU A 319 3.95 11.33 -1.31
C LEU A 319 2.42 11.28 -1.15
N TYR A 320 1.94 11.07 0.07
CA TYR A 320 0.50 11.04 0.38
C TYR A 320 0.00 12.34 1.00
N THR A 321 0.88 13.13 1.62
CA THR A 321 0.54 14.25 2.51
C THR A 321 1.10 15.59 2.07
N GLY A 322 2.11 15.57 1.20
CA GLY A 322 2.76 16.72 0.61
C GLY A 322 1.85 17.46 -0.36
N GLU A 323 2.28 18.67 -0.71
CA GLU A 323 1.44 19.58 -1.48
C GLU A 323 1.38 19.23 -2.97
N ASN A 324 2.51 18.79 -3.53
CA ASN A 324 2.63 18.39 -4.92
C ASN A 324 3.43 17.08 -5.02
N ALA A 325 2.74 15.95 -4.86
CA ALA A 325 3.39 14.63 -4.89
C ALA A 325 4.00 14.29 -6.26
N PHE A 326 3.43 14.80 -7.36
CA PHE A 326 3.97 14.60 -8.71
C PHE A 326 5.34 15.25 -8.86
N GLU A 327 5.42 16.55 -8.54
CA GLU A 327 6.67 17.30 -8.59
C GLU A 327 7.72 16.70 -7.64
N TRP A 328 7.31 16.33 -6.42
CA TRP A 328 8.22 15.71 -5.45
C TRP A 328 8.83 14.43 -6.03
N ALA A 329 8.01 13.49 -6.51
CA ALA A 329 8.48 12.23 -7.09
C ALA A 329 9.35 12.43 -8.33
N ALA A 330 9.00 13.37 -9.21
CA ALA A 330 9.72 13.63 -10.45
C ALA A 330 11.09 14.31 -10.22
N THR A 331 11.22 15.11 -9.17
CA THR A 331 12.42 15.93 -8.94
C THR A 331 13.45 15.28 -8.02
N ARG A 332 13.09 14.26 -7.23
CA ARG A 332 14.05 13.55 -6.36
C ARG A 332 15.31 13.09 -7.12
N PRO A 333 16.51 13.29 -6.56
CA PRO A 333 17.75 12.92 -7.23
C PRO A 333 17.92 11.40 -7.29
N GLN A 334 18.88 10.92 -8.06
CA GLN A 334 19.16 9.50 -8.16
C GLN A 334 20.11 9.05 -7.04
N GLN A 335 19.71 8.05 -6.25
CA GLN A 335 20.51 7.40 -5.22
C GLN A 335 21.41 6.31 -5.80
N TRP A 336 20.88 5.49 -6.71
CA TRP A 336 21.57 4.31 -7.26
C TRP A 336 21.38 4.23 -8.77
N GLU A 337 22.31 3.59 -9.46
CA GLU A 337 22.13 3.27 -10.88
C GLU A 337 20.88 2.40 -11.09
N PRO A 338 20.15 2.56 -12.21
CA PRO A 338 18.90 1.83 -12.42
C PRO A 338 19.17 0.32 -12.44
N ASN A 339 18.27 -0.46 -11.85
CA ASN A 339 18.37 -1.91 -11.75
C ASN A 339 19.56 -2.47 -10.95
N THR A 340 20.14 -1.69 -10.04
CA THR A 340 21.23 -2.19 -9.17
C THR A 340 20.75 -2.56 -7.77
N VAL A 341 19.76 -1.83 -7.25
CA VAL A 341 19.18 -2.07 -5.92
C VAL A 341 17.66 -2.12 -6.02
N GLY A 342 17.08 -3.26 -5.64
CA GLY A 342 15.64 -3.43 -5.50
C GLY A 342 15.22 -3.13 -4.06
N ARG A 343 14.30 -2.19 -3.89
CA ARG A 343 13.77 -1.79 -2.57
C ARG A 343 12.34 -1.30 -2.73
N TYR A 344 11.47 -1.60 -1.78
CA TYR A 344 10.09 -1.11 -1.84
C TYR A 344 10.03 0.42 -1.91
N ARG A 345 9.35 0.99 -2.92
CA ARG A 345 9.21 2.44 -3.12
C ARG A 345 7.78 2.81 -3.48
N ASN A 346 7.31 3.93 -2.92
CA ASN A 346 5.99 4.51 -3.23
C ASN A 346 6.05 5.58 -4.34
N THR A 347 7.22 6.17 -4.59
CA THR A 347 7.48 7.10 -5.72
C THR A 347 7.37 6.38 -7.04
#